data_AF-A0A7S4BJ80-F1
#
_entry.id   AF-A0A7S4BJ80-F1
#
_cell.length_a   1.000
_cell.length_b   1.000
_cell.length_c   1.000
_cell.angle_alpha   90.00
_cell.angle_beta   90.00
_cell.angle_gamma   90.00
#
_symmetry.space_group_name_H-M   'P 1'
#
loop_
_entity.id
_entity.type
_entity.pdbx_description
1 polymer ?
#
loop_
_entity_poly.entity_id
_entity_poly.type
_entity_poly.pdbx_seq_one_letter_code
_entity_poly.pdbx_strand_id
1 'polypeptide(L)'
;EEEDDEEEVNLHMMELNSPANLKRRLALRNDPGVIKALERWWLTAVSTMEMEKATDLGMHYKQYKEMSTRIFKAIMEYWDEEEAHEAADEDWERDCKGNDALSKELFFDAIFELCDLWTAGISSEEYAGFLTDLFSKVAEMDENGNYYLWRPTEDISYAGFTQQKADLPLDPSAEASSSHVANMLASAAYQEQLQEEQGKDGARRRGAGDLDSRIGGLEPGGYNA
;
A
#
# COMPACT_ATOMS: atom_id res chain seq x y z
N GLU A 1 21.70 21.53 2.32
CA GLU A 1 21.20 20.69 1.22
C GLU A 1 20.36 19.58 1.81
N GLU A 2 20.90 18.48 2.38
CA GLU A 2 20.06 17.43 2.98
C GLU A 2 19.15 17.89 4.16
N GLU A 3 19.63 18.76 5.06
CA GLU A 3 18.80 19.32 6.15
C GLU A 3 17.72 20.30 5.65
N ASP A 4 17.95 20.98 4.52
CA ASP A 4 16.99 21.93 3.95
C ASP A 4 15.83 21.17 3.25
N ASP A 5 16.14 20.03 2.63
CA ASP A 5 15.16 19.16 1.96
C ASP A 5 14.23 18.46 2.98
N GLU A 6 14.77 18.01 4.12
CA GLU A 6 13.96 17.42 5.21
C GLU A 6 13.01 18.43 5.88
N GLU A 7 13.44 19.69 6.02
CA GLU A 7 12.60 20.75 6.59
C GLU A 7 11.46 21.13 5.63
N GLU A 8 11.71 21.17 4.32
CA GLU A 8 10.70 21.43 3.28
C GLU A 8 9.65 20.30 3.19
N VAL A 9 10.07 19.04 3.27
CA VAL A 9 9.15 17.87 3.29
C VAL A 9 8.27 17.91 4.54
N ASN A 10 8.84 18.20 5.72
CA ASN A 10 8.08 18.29 6.97
C ASN A 10 7.04 19.42 6.95
N LEU A 11 7.39 20.59 6.38
CA LEU A 11 6.47 21.70 6.19
C LEU A 11 5.32 21.36 5.23
N HIS A 12 5.62 20.69 4.12
CA HIS A 12 4.61 20.26 3.14
C HIS A 12 3.62 19.25 3.74
N MET A 13 4.15 18.25 4.47
CA MET A 13 3.35 17.26 5.18
C MET A 13 2.43 17.91 6.23
N MET A 14 2.95 18.86 7.01
CA MET A 14 2.13 19.63 7.97
C MET A 14 1.02 20.43 7.29
N GLU A 15 1.27 21.00 6.11
CA GLU A 15 0.26 21.78 5.38
C GLU A 15 -0.90 20.90 4.88
N LEU A 16 -0.61 19.72 4.33
CA LEU A 16 -1.61 18.76 3.84
C LEU A 16 -2.56 18.25 4.94
N ASN A 17 -2.09 18.25 6.19
CA ASN A 17 -2.87 17.86 7.38
C ASN A 17 -3.59 19.02 8.07
N SER A 18 -3.46 20.24 7.55
CA SER A 18 -4.24 21.33 8.09
C SER A 18 -5.74 21.00 8.01
N PRO A 19 -6.56 21.41 8.99
CA PRO A 19 -8.01 21.14 8.97
C PRO A 19 -8.69 21.62 7.68
N ALA A 20 -8.17 22.69 7.08
CA ALA A 20 -8.64 23.20 5.79
C ALA A 20 -8.35 22.22 4.65
N ASN A 21 -7.15 21.65 4.59
CA ASN A 21 -6.76 20.70 3.55
C ASN A 21 -7.41 19.32 3.73
N LEU A 22 -7.59 18.85 4.97
CA LEU A 22 -8.40 17.65 5.25
C LEU A 22 -9.84 17.82 4.72
N LYS A 23 -10.46 18.97 4.98
CA LYS A 23 -11.79 19.27 4.43
C LYS A 23 -11.81 19.30 2.90
N ARG A 24 -10.74 19.79 2.27
CA ARG A 24 -10.61 19.82 0.80
C ARG A 24 -10.45 18.41 0.23
N ARG A 25 -9.61 17.56 0.83
CA ARG A 25 -9.47 16.13 0.48
C ARG A 25 -10.82 15.44 0.54
N LEU A 26 -11.53 15.58 1.66
CA LEU A 26 -12.87 15.01 1.84
C LEU A 26 -13.89 15.46 0.79
N ALA A 27 -13.84 16.73 0.38
CA ALA A 27 -14.76 17.25 -0.63
C ALA A 27 -14.59 16.56 -2.00
N LEU A 28 -13.40 16.02 -2.31
CA LEU A 28 -13.13 15.32 -3.57
C LEU A 28 -13.93 14.02 -3.71
N ARG A 29 -14.43 13.42 -2.62
CA ARG A 29 -15.34 12.26 -2.68
C ARG A 29 -16.61 12.57 -3.48
N ASN A 30 -16.98 13.85 -3.56
CA ASN A 30 -18.17 14.31 -4.28
C ASN A 30 -17.84 14.91 -5.66
N ASP A 31 -16.57 14.92 -6.07
CA ASP A 31 -16.19 15.43 -7.39
C ASP A 31 -16.72 14.51 -8.51
N PRO A 32 -17.33 15.04 -9.58
CA PRO A 32 -17.90 14.21 -10.64
C PRO A 32 -16.88 13.33 -11.37
N GLY A 33 -15.63 13.78 -11.52
CA GLY A 33 -14.57 13.01 -12.15
C GLY A 33 -14.13 11.83 -11.28
N VAL A 34 -13.99 12.08 -9.97
CA VAL A 34 -13.67 11.05 -8.97
C VAL A 34 -14.80 10.03 -8.86
N ILE A 35 -16.05 10.48 -8.73
CA ILE A 35 -17.24 9.60 -8.69
C ILE A 35 -17.29 8.73 -9.94
N LYS A 36 -17.11 9.30 -11.13
CA LYS A 36 -17.15 8.54 -12.38
C LYS A 36 -16.07 7.46 -12.43
N ALA A 37 -14.89 7.73 -11.89
CA ALA A 37 -13.84 6.73 -11.78
C ALA A 37 -14.23 5.62 -10.78
N LEU A 38 -14.69 5.98 -9.57
CA LEU A 38 -15.17 5.02 -8.56
C LEU A 38 -16.36 4.17 -9.06
N GLU A 39 -17.26 4.75 -9.84
CA GLU A 39 -18.35 4.01 -10.47
C GLU A 39 -17.85 2.93 -11.41
N ARG A 40 -16.76 3.17 -12.15
CA ARG A 40 -16.15 2.16 -13.01
C ARG A 40 -15.60 0.99 -12.18
N TRP A 41 -14.93 1.28 -11.07
CA TRP A 41 -14.44 0.27 -10.13
C TRP A 41 -15.59 -0.60 -9.61
N TRP A 42 -16.66 0.04 -9.13
CA TRP A 42 -17.83 -0.66 -8.63
C TRP A 42 -18.54 -1.50 -9.69
N LEU A 43 -18.77 -0.93 -10.88
CA LEU A 43 -19.42 -1.64 -11.98
C LEU A 43 -18.62 -2.89 -12.38
N THR A 44 -17.29 -2.79 -12.44
CA THR A 44 -16.40 -3.93 -12.73
C THR A 44 -16.50 -4.99 -11.65
N ALA A 45 -16.53 -4.58 -10.39
CA ALA A 45 -16.69 -5.51 -9.29
C ALA A 45 -18.01 -6.29 -9.40
N VAL A 46 -19.14 -5.60 -9.62
CA VAL A 46 -20.46 -6.25 -9.71
C VAL A 46 -20.66 -7.03 -11.02
N SER A 47 -20.11 -6.60 -12.15
CA SER A 47 -20.22 -7.33 -13.42
C SER A 47 -19.44 -8.64 -13.37
N THR A 48 -18.32 -8.67 -12.66
CA THR A 48 -17.58 -9.91 -12.41
C THR A 48 -18.33 -10.82 -11.42
N MET A 49 -19.14 -10.24 -10.51
CA MET A 49 -19.99 -10.97 -9.57
C MET A 49 -21.24 -11.61 -10.19
N GLU A 50 -21.82 -11.05 -11.25
CA GLU A 50 -23.00 -11.62 -11.92
C GLU A 50 -22.74 -13.01 -12.51
N MET A 51 -21.48 -13.36 -12.81
CA MET A 51 -21.11 -14.73 -13.20
C MET A 51 -21.21 -15.76 -12.06
N GLU A 52 -21.23 -15.34 -10.78
CA GLU A 52 -21.38 -16.23 -9.61
C GLU A 52 -22.69 -16.02 -8.78
N LYS A 53 -23.66 -15.21 -9.27
CA LYS A 53 -24.90 -14.74 -8.60
C LYS A 53 -24.68 -13.50 -7.70
N ALA A 54 -24.68 -12.32 -8.32
CA ALA A 54 -24.87 -11.07 -7.61
C ALA A 54 -26.27 -11.05 -6.95
N THR A 55 -26.32 -10.68 -5.67
CA THR A 55 -27.57 -10.31 -5.00
C THR A 55 -27.50 -8.81 -4.70
N ASP A 56 -28.65 -8.17 -4.45
CA ASP A 56 -28.75 -6.73 -4.10
C ASP A 56 -28.03 -6.34 -2.77
N LEU A 57 -27.20 -7.23 -2.20
CA LEU A 57 -26.65 -7.14 -0.86
C LEU A 57 -25.26 -6.46 -0.78
N GLY A 58 -24.58 -6.21 -1.90
CA GLY A 58 -23.25 -5.58 -1.94
C GLY A 58 -22.12 -6.58 -2.20
N MET A 59 -20.87 -6.15 -1.99
CA MET A 59 -19.67 -6.97 -2.24
C MET A 59 -19.33 -7.84 -1.03
N HIS A 60 -19.22 -9.15 -1.20
CA HIS A 60 -18.78 -10.03 -0.13
C HIS A 60 -17.26 -10.18 -0.08
N TYR A 61 -16.78 -10.72 1.05
CA TYR A 61 -15.37 -10.87 1.37
C TYR A 61 -14.54 -11.54 0.27
N LYS A 62 -15.02 -12.64 -0.33
CA LYS A 62 -14.28 -13.34 -1.40
C LYS A 62 -13.96 -12.40 -2.57
N GLN A 63 -14.92 -11.59 -3.00
CA GLN A 63 -14.74 -10.67 -4.12
C GLN A 63 -13.90 -9.46 -3.72
N TYR A 64 -14.06 -8.97 -2.50
CA TYR A 64 -13.21 -7.93 -1.95
C TYR A 64 -11.74 -8.39 -1.92
N LYS A 65 -11.47 -9.59 -1.40
CA LYS A 65 -10.14 -10.18 -1.34
C LYS A 65 -9.52 -10.31 -2.73
N GLU A 66 -10.26 -10.88 -3.69
CA GLU A 66 -9.81 -11.01 -5.08
C GLU A 66 -9.44 -9.66 -5.71
N MET A 67 -10.23 -8.61 -5.47
CA MET A 67 -9.93 -7.26 -5.97
C MET A 67 -8.72 -6.66 -5.23
N SER A 68 -8.70 -6.72 -3.90
CA SER A 68 -7.65 -6.13 -3.07
C SER A 68 -6.28 -6.75 -3.38
N THR A 69 -6.21 -8.06 -3.55
CA THR A 69 -4.98 -8.76 -3.97
C THR A 69 -4.45 -8.31 -5.34
N ARG A 70 -5.34 -7.94 -6.28
CA ARG A 70 -4.93 -7.39 -7.59
C ARG A 70 -4.41 -5.97 -7.48
N ILE A 71 -5.08 -5.15 -6.67
CA ILE A 71 -4.61 -3.80 -6.33
C ILE A 71 -3.22 -3.88 -5.69
N PHE A 72 -3.05 -4.78 -4.71
CA PHE A 72 -1.76 -5.05 -4.06
C PHE A 72 -0.69 -5.36 -5.09
N LYS A 73 -0.93 -6.32 -5.99
CA LYS A 73 0.06 -6.69 -7.02
C LYS A 73 0.43 -5.54 -7.98
N ALA A 74 -0.51 -4.65 -8.28
CA ALA A 74 -0.24 -3.50 -9.14
C ALA A 74 0.60 -2.42 -8.45
N ILE A 75 0.51 -2.33 -7.13
CA ILE A 75 1.10 -1.25 -6.32
C ILE A 75 2.41 -1.68 -5.67
N MET A 76 2.60 -2.97 -5.38
CA MET A 76 3.80 -3.48 -4.73
C MET A 76 4.86 -3.88 -5.75
N GLU A 77 6.09 -3.42 -5.56
CA GLU A 77 7.23 -3.85 -6.37
C GLU A 77 7.57 -5.33 -6.14
N TYR A 78 7.51 -5.76 -4.88
CA TYR A 78 7.75 -7.14 -4.47
C TYR A 78 6.42 -7.85 -4.26
N TRP A 79 6.29 -9.03 -4.86
CA TRP A 79 5.08 -9.85 -4.75
C TRP A 79 5.26 -10.95 -3.73
N ASP A 80 4.44 -10.92 -2.68
CA ASP A 80 4.19 -12.02 -1.78
C ASP A 80 2.67 -12.23 -1.69
N GLU A 81 2.23 -13.45 -2.01
CA GLU A 81 0.81 -13.81 -2.04
C GLU A 81 0.21 -13.95 -0.62
N GLU A 82 1.01 -14.42 0.35
CA GLU A 82 0.56 -14.55 1.74
C GLU A 82 0.35 -13.16 2.34
N GLU A 83 1.30 -12.26 2.12
CA GLU A 83 1.22 -10.85 2.54
C GLU A 83 0.03 -10.13 1.87
N ALA A 84 -0.18 -10.35 0.57
CA ALA A 84 -1.33 -9.77 -0.14
C ALA A 84 -2.67 -10.26 0.40
N HIS A 85 -2.73 -11.51 0.88
CA HIS A 85 -3.92 -12.08 1.48
C HIS A 85 -4.16 -11.58 2.90
N GLU A 86 -3.12 -11.46 3.73
CA GLU A 86 -3.20 -10.91 5.08
C GLU A 86 -3.69 -9.47 5.05
N ALA A 87 -3.08 -8.63 4.19
CA ALA A 87 -3.48 -7.24 4.06
C ALA A 87 -4.93 -7.07 3.57
N ALA A 88 -5.39 -7.95 2.67
CA ALA A 88 -6.79 -7.96 2.24
C ALA A 88 -7.76 -8.36 3.36
N ASP A 89 -7.33 -9.21 4.29
CA ASP A 89 -8.15 -9.67 5.41
C ASP A 89 -8.32 -8.56 6.45
N GLU A 90 -7.23 -7.88 6.78
CA GLU A 90 -7.27 -6.73 7.69
C GLU A 90 -8.02 -5.54 7.08
N ASP A 91 -7.86 -5.32 5.77
CA ASP A 91 -8.62 -4.31 5.04
C ASP A 91 -10.11 -4.58 5.03
N TRP A 92 -10.51 -5.84 4.87
CA TRP A 92 -11.91 -6.22 4.92
C TRP A 92 -12.55 -5.91 6.28
N GLU A 93 -11.91 -6.29 7.39
CA GLU A 93 -12.46 -6.08 8.73
C GLU A 93 -12.78 -4.60 8.99
N ARG A 94 -11.90 -3.74 8.48
CA ARG A 94 -11.99 -2.29 8.62
C ARG A 94 -12.99 -1.67 7.67
N ASP A 95 -12.88 -1.93 6.38
CA ASP A 95 -13.70 -1.29 5.35
C ASP A 95 -15.16 -1.76 5.44
N CYS A 96 -15.36 -3.03 5.76
CA CYS A 96 -16.69 -3.61 5.92
C CYS A 96 -17.38 -3.17 7.21
N LYS A 97 -16.63 -2.63 8.19
CA LYS A 97 -17.16 -2.08 9.47
C LYS A 97 -18.12 -3.06 10.19
N GLY A 98 -17.79 -4.35 10.13
CA GLY A 98 -18.58 -5.43 10.73
C GLY A 98 -19.86 -5.83 9.99
N ASN A 99 -20.08 -5.35 8.75
CA ASN A 99 -21.19 -5.81 7.91
C ASN A 99 -20.87 -7.16 7.24
N ASP A 100 -21.91 -7.85 6.74
CA ASP A 100 -21.76 -9.11 5.99
C ASP A 100 -21.34 -8.88 4.52
N ALA A 101 -21.52 -7.64 4.04
CA ALA A 101 -21.20 -7.20 2.70
C ALA A 101 -20.87 -5.71 2.70
N LEU A 102 -19.95 -5.33 1.82
CA LEU A 102 -19.53 -3.95 1.60
C LEU A 102 -20.55 -3.25 0.69
N SER A 103 -21.19 -2.20 1.19
CA SER A 103 -22.09 -1.37 0.39
C SER A 103 -21.31 -0.58 -0.67
N LYS A 104 -22.01 -0.04 -1.66
CA LYS A 104 -21.37 0.81 -2.70
C LYS A 104 -20.66 2.02 -2.07
N GLU A 105 -21.26 2.62 -1.06
CA GLU A 105 -20.72 3.79 -0.35
C GLU A 105 -19.43 3.42 0.41
N LEU A 106 -19.43 2.31 1.15
CA LEU A 106 -18.23 1.83 1.84
C LEU A 106 -17.13 1.41 0.86
N PHE A 107 -17.50 0.82 -0.28
CA PHE A 107 -16.56 0.54 -1.36
C PHE A 107 -15.94 1.81 -1.94
N PHE A 108 -16.75 2.85 -2.15
CA PHE A 108 -16.27 4.14 -2.63
C PHE A 108 -15.28 4.75 -1.65
N ASP A 109 -15.58 4.69 -0.35
CA ASP A 109 -14.68 5.15 0.71
C ASP A 109 -13.35 4.40 0.68
N ALA A 110 -13.36 3.06 0.64
CA ALA A 110 -12.17 2.22 0.61
C ALA A 110 -11.25 2.52 -0.60
N ILE A 111 -11.82 2.60 -1.81
CA ILE A 111 -11.05 2.89 -3.02
C ILE A 111 -10.59 4.36 -3.06
N PHE A 112 -11.37 5.29 -2.50
CA PHE A 112 -10.97 6.69 -2.40
C PHE A 112 -9.79 6.90 -1.45
N GLU A 113 -9.76 6.18 -0.32
CA GLU A 113 -8.65 6.22 0.63
C GLU A 113 -7.32 5.83 -0.03
N LEU A 114 -7.35 4.87 -0.95
CA LEU A 114 -6.19 4.56 -1.77
C LEU A 114 -5.70 5.78 -2.57
N CYS A 115 -6.58 6.53 -3.23
CA CYS A 115 -6.17 7.76 -3.92
C CYS A 115 -5.53 8.76 -2.98
N ASP A 116 -6.12 8.91 -1.80
CA ASP A 116 -5.69 9.88 -0.81
C ASP A 116 -4.26 9.61 -0.35
N LEU A 117 -3.85 8.33 -0.28
CA LEU A 117 -2.51 7.87 0.08
C LEU A 117 -1.46 8.02 -1.03
N TRP A 118 -1.86 7.77 -2.28
CA TRP A 118 -0.94 7.63 -3.42
C TRP A 118 -0.81 8.88 -4.30
N THR A 119 -1.61 9.91 -4.04
CA THR A 119 -1.52 11.22 -4.71
C THR A 119 -0.73 12.20 -3.84
N ALA A 120 0.01 13.13 -4.42
CA ALA A 120 0.76 14.15 -3.69
C ALA A 120 -0.12 15.35 -3.30
N GLY A 121 -0.98 15.78 -4.21
CA GLY A 121 -1.80 16.99 -4.05
C GLY A 121 -3.21 16.74 -3.52
N ILE A 122 -4.02 17.81 -3.64
CA ILE A 122 -5.45 17.84 -3.34
C ILE A 122 -6.17 18.41 -4.56
N SER A 123 -6.23 17.62 -5.62
CA SER A 123 -6.94 17.96 -6.86
C SER A 123 -7.76 16.77 -7.36
N SER A 124 -8.95 17.04 -7.93
CA SER A 124 -9.79 15.98 -8.48
C SER A 124 -9.17 15.31 -9.70
N GLU A 125 -8.42 16.07 -10.50
CA GLU A 125 -7.71 15.58 -11.69
C GLU A 125 -6.67 14.52 -11.32
N GLU A 126 -5.91 14.75 -10.25
CA GLU A 126 -4.91 13.82 -9.75
C GLU A 126 -5.56 12.55 -9.17
N TYR A 127 -6.63 12.69 -8.39
CA TYR A 127 -7.35 11.53 -7.82
C TYR A 127 -8.01 10.69 -8.92
N ALA A 128 -8.71 11.33 -9.86
CA ALA A 128 -9.33 10.64 -10.98
C ALA A 128 -8.30 10.02 -11.94
N GLY A 129 -7.16 10.69 -12.13
CA GLY A 129 -6.01 10.20 -12.88
C GLY A 129 -5.45 8.93 -12.26
N PHE A 130 -5.08 8.98 -10.97
CA PHE A 130 -4.60 7.82 -10.22
C PHE A 130 -5.57 6.64 -10.27
N LEU A 131 -6.87 6.87 -10.01
CA LEU A 131 -7.90 5.82 -10.10
C LEU A 131 -7.96 5.18 -11.48
N THR A 132 -7.85 5.99 -12.53
CA THR A 132 -7.93 5.52 -13.92
C THR A 132 -6.69 4.72 -14.29
N ASP A 133 -5.51 5.21 -13.89
CA ASP A 133 -4.24 4.57 -14.16
C ASP A 133 -4.14 3.23 -13.44
N LEU A 134 -4.43 3.19 -12.14
CA LEU A 134 -4.46 1.95 -11.37
C LEU A 134 -5.49 0.97 -11.93
N PHE A 135 -6.70 1.43 -12.24
CA PHE A 135 -7.75 0.59 -12.81
C PHE A 135 -7.27 -0.09 -14.11
N SER A 136 -6.56 0.63 -14.96
CA SER A 136 -6.02 0.08 -16.22
C SER A 136 -5.02 -1.08 -16.02
N LYS A 137 -4.41 -1.17 -14.83
CA LYS A 137 -3.46 -2.23 -14.46
C LYS A 137 -4.13 -3.49 -13.94
N VAL A 138 -5.31 -3.37 -13.34
CA VAL A 138 -5.99 -4.48 -12.68
C VAL A 138 -7.24 -4.96 -13.41
N ALA A 139 -7.74 -4.18 -14.36
CA ALA A 139 -8.91 -4.51 -15.16
C ALA A 139 -8.62 -4.37 -16.66
N GLU A 140 -9.42 -5.08 -17.45
CA GLU A 140 -9.42 -5.00 -18.90
C GLU A 140 -10.84 -5.06 -19.45
N MET A 141 -11.03 -4.52 -20.64
CA MET A 141 -12.32 -4.53 -21.30
C MET A 141 -12.55 -5.91 -21.91
N ASP A 142 -13.77 -6.43 -21.81
CA ASP A 142 -14.12 -7.71 -22.44
C ASP A 142 -13.94 -7.65 -23.97
N GLU A 143 -13.86 -8.81 -24.61
CA GLU A 143 -13.62 -8.95 -26.05
C GLU A 143 -14.64 -8.16 -26.91
N ASN A 144 -15.85 -7.92 -26.37
CA ASN A 144 -16.93 -7.24 -27.08
C ASN A 144 -17.01 -5.74 -26.81
N GLY A 145 -16.23 -5.20 -25.87
CA GLY A 145 -16.26 -3.78 -25.51
C GLY A 145 -17.46 -3.34 -24.67
N ASN A 146 -18.15 -4.27 -24.02
CA ASN A 146 -19.40 -4.05 -23.31
C ASN A 146 -19.19 -3.75 -21.81
N TYR A 147 -18.23 -4.43 -21.18
CA TYR A 147 -17.95 -4.29 -19.75
C TYR A 147 -16.46 -4.51 -19.45
N TYR A 148 -16.06 -4.20 -18.23
CA TYR A 148 -14.73 -4.49 -17.72
C TYR A 148 -14.75 -5.75 -16.86
N LEU A 149 -13.64 -6.48 -16.88
CA LEU A 149 -13.35 -7.64 -16.04
C LEU A 149 -12.03 -7.42 -15.32
N TRP A 150 -11.89 -8.04 -14.15
CA TRP A 150 -10.59 -8.11 -13.48
C TRP A 150 -9.62 -8.96 -14.29
N ARG A 151 -8.40 -8.46 -14.49
CA ARG A 151 -7.32 -9.23 -15.10
C ARG A 151 -6.97 -10.44 -14.24
N PRO A 152 -6.51 -11.55 -14.82
CA PRO A 152 -5.87 -12.62 -14.05
C PRO A 152 -4.70 -12.04 -13.24
N THR A 153 -4.52 -12.50 -12.00
CA THR A 153 -3.47 -11.96 -11.12
C THR A 153 -2.09 -12.13 -11.74
N GLU A 154 -1.83 -13.22 -12.45
CA GLU A 154 -0.61 -13.51 -13.19
C GLU A 154 -0.24 -12.46 -14.26
N ASP A 155 -1.23 -11.74 -14.80
CA ASP A 155 -1.05 -10.73 -15.86
C ASP A 155 -0.83 -9.31 -15.30
N ILE A 156 -0.88 -9.16 -13.97
CA ILE A 156 -0.65 -7.89 -13.29
C ILE A 156 0.82 -7.81 -12.85
N SER A 157 1.44 -6.67 -13.12
CA SER A 157 2.79 -6.33 -12.67
C SER A 157 2.78 -5.01 -11.91
N TYR A 158 3.80 -4.79 -11.08
CA TYR A 158 4.05 -3.49 -10.46
C TYR A 158 4.01 -2.36 -11.50
N ALA A 159 3.28 -1.31 -11.16
CA ALA A 159 2.97 -0.21 -12.08
C ALA A 159 3.83 1.04 -11.87
N GLY A 160 4.80 1.01 -10.95
CA GLY A 160 5.68 2.15 -10.68
C GLY A 160 5.06 3.23 -9.79
N PHE A 161 4.01 2.90 -9.02
CA PHE A 161 3.41 3.84 -8.08
C PHE A 161 4.33 4.07 -6.88
N THR A 162 4.42 5.32 -6.43
CA THR A 162 5.16 5.72 -5.22
C THR A 162 4.20 6.40 -4.25
N GLN A 163 4.19 5.96 -3.00
CA GLN A 163 3.28 6.48 -1.97
C GLN A 163 3.69 7.91 -1.60
N GLN A 164 2.73 8.82 -1.47
CA GLN A 164 3.01 10.25 -1.27
C GLN A 164 2.58 10.77 0.10
N LYS A 165 1.63 10.11 0.78
CA LYS A 165 1.02 10.57 2.04
C LYS A 165 1.07 9.55 3.19
N ALA A 166 2.07 8.67 3.23
CA ALA A 166 2.15 7.53 4.16
C ALA A 166 2.03 7.92 5.66
N ASP A 167 2.64 9.04 6.06
CA ASP A 167 2.70 9.48 7.47
C ASP A 167 1.66 10.55 7.83
N LEU A 168 0.77 10.88 6.90
CA LEU A 168 -0.27 11.87 7.12
C LEU A 168 -1.49 11.20 7.76
N PRO A 169 -2.09 11.77 8.83
CA PRO A 169 -3.40 11.34 9.27
C PRO A 169 -4.34 11.37 8.07
N LEU A 170 -4.90 10.20 7.79
CA LEU A 170 -6.07 10.07 6.96
C LEU A 170 -7.19 10.92 7.61
N ASP A 171 -8.19 11.28 6.81
CA ASP A 171 -9.38 12.01 7.26
C ASP A 171 -9.75 11.69 8.74
N PRO A 172 -10.09 12.67 9.60
CA PRO A 172 -10.49 12.38 10.99
C PRO A 172 -11.72 11.46 11.12
N SER A 173 -12.57 11.35 10.08
CA SER A 173 -13.62 10.31 9.97
C SER A 173 -13.06 8.93 9.57
N ALA A 174 -11.81 8.88 9.15
CA ALA A 174 -10.94 7.75 8.84
C ALA A 174 -9.87 7.49 9.93
N GLU A 175 -9.98 8.03 11.16
CA GLU A 175 -9.21 7.51 12.32
C GLU A 175 -9.51 6.02 12.61
N ALA A 176 -10.52 5.45 11.93
CA ALA A 176 -10.81 4.02 11.89
C ALA A 176 -10.46 3.34 10.54
N SER A 177 -9.81 4.02 9.58
CA SER A 177 -9.77 3.64 8.16
C SER A 177 -8.37 3.79 7.53
N SER A 178 -7.33 3.24 8.15
CA SER A 178 -6.06 3.05 7.45
C SER A 178 -5.99 1.65 6.86
N SER A 179 -5.95 1.56 5.52
CA SER A 179 -5.62 0.34 4.78
C SER A 179 -4.35 -0.29 5.34
N HIS A 180 -4.40 -1.56 5.74
CA HIS A 180 -3.24 -2.35 6.06
C HIS A 180 -2.30 -2.43 4.85
N VAL A 181 -2.81 -2.49 3.61
CA VAL A 181 -1.97 -2.31 2.40
C VAL A 181 -1.23 -0.97 2.43
N ALA A 182 -1.87 0.10 2.92
CA ALA A 182 -1.24 1.41 3.09
C ALA A 182 -0.26 1.49 4.27
N ASN A 183 -0.56 0.82 5.39
CA ASN A 183 0.28 0.79 6.60
C ASN A 183 1.50 -0.13 6.42
N MET A 184 1.35 -1.24 5.70
CA MET A 184 2.38 -2.24 5.51
C MET A 184 3.47 -1.77 4.57
N LEU A 185 3.15 -0.91 3.60
CA LEU A 185 4.14 -0.23 2.75
C LEU A 185 4.89 0.91 3.45
N ALA A 186 4.21 1.65 4.34
CA ALA A 186 4.90 2.51 5.29
C ALA A 186 5.89 1.68 6.14
N SER A 187 5.58 0.39 6.39
CA SER A 187 6.48 -0.56 7.04
C SER A 187 7.50 -1.25 6.10
N ALA A 188 7.28 -1.32 4.79
CA ALA A 188 8.25 -1.88 3.84
C ALA A 188 9.47 -0.95 3.69
N ALA A 189 9.24 0.37 3.73
CA ALA A 189 10.31 1.36 3.90
C ALA A 189 11.06 1.18 5.25
N TYR A 190 10.36 0.74 6.30
CA TYR A 190 10.94 0.37 7.60
C TYR A 190 11.74 -0.96 7.54
N GLN A 191 11.30 -1.94 6.73
CA GLN A 191 12.01 -3.20 6.49
C GLN A 191 13.34 -2.97 5.73
N GLU A 192 13.38 -2.06 4.75
CA GLU A 192 14.63 -1.63 4.09
C GLU A 192 15.59 -0.93 5.07
N GLN A 193 15.08 -0.01 5.91
CA GLN A 193 15.90 0.65 6.94
C GLN A 193 16.48 -0.34 7.96
N LEU A 194 15.71 -1.35 8.40
CA LEU A 194 16.19 -2.38 9.33
C LEU A 194 17.26 -3.28 8.70
N GLN A 195 17.16 -3.60 7.40
CA GLN A 195 18.18 -4.38 6.69
C GLN A 195 19.48 -3.58 6.49
N GLU A 196 19.39 -2.28 6.23
CA GLU A 196 20.56 -1.40 6.13
C GLU A 196 21.28 -1.18 7.48
N GLU A 197 20.54 -1.00 8.58
CA GLU A 197 21.13 -0.84 9.92
C GLU A 197 21.84 -2.13 10.39
N GLN A 198 21.26 -3.30 10.11
CA GLN A 198 21.88 -4.59 10.42
C GLN A 198 23.11 -4.88 9.53
N GLY A 199 23.16 -4.34 8.32
CA GLY A 199 24.34 -4.37 7.44
C GLY A 199 25.51 -3.49 7.92
N LYS A 200 25.20 -2.32 8.51
CA LYS A 200 26.20 -1.37 9.06
C LYS A 200 26.85 -1.90 10.34
N ASP A 201 26.11 -2.63 11.18
CA ASP A 201 26.63 -3.21 12.43
C ASP A 201 27.49 -4.47 12.21
N GLY A 202 27.24 -5.22 11.13
CA GLY A 202 28.07 -6.35 10.69
C GLY A 202 29.41 -5.94 10.06
N ALA A 203 29.53 -4.69 9.57
CA ALA A 203 30.77 -4.14 9.01
C ALA A 203 31.74 -3.67 10.11
N ARG A 204 31.25 -3.18 11.26
CA ARG A 204 32.10 -2.75 12.39
C ARG A 204 32.85 -3.89 13.09
N ARG A 205 32.36 -5.14 13.01
CA ARG A 205 32.99 -6.30 13.67
C ARG A 205 34.11 -6.99 12.87
N ARG A 206 34.33 -6.60 11.61
CA ARG A 206 35.37 -7.23 10.73
C ARG A 206 36.64 -6.39 10.55
N GLY A 207 36.84 -5.37 11.39
CA GLY A 207 37.96 -4.44 11.29
C GLY A 207 38.76 -4.25 12.57
N ALA A 208 39.07 -5.32 13.31
CA ALA A 208 40.07 -5.26 14.38
C ALA A 208 40.58 -6.66 14.72
N GLY A 209 41.80 -7.01 14.29
CA GLY A 209 42.46 -8.20 14.82
C GLY A 209 43.52 -8.85 13.94
N ASP A 210 44.40 -8.08 13.30
CA ASP A 210 45.70 -8.60 12.86
C ASP A 210 46.76 -7.57 13.18
N LEU A 211 47.59 -7.87 14.18
CA LEU A 211 48.95 -7.37 14.44
C LEU A 211 49.38 -7.86 15.84
N ASP A 212 50.14 -8.95 15.90
CA ASP A 212 51.59 -8.88 16.15
C ASP A 212 52.13 -10.24 16.60
N SER A 213 53.05 -10.74 15.78
CA SER A 213 53.81 -11.96 15.93
C SER A 213 55.18 -11.64 16.48
N ARG A 214 55.52 -12.09 17.71
CA ARG A 214 56.88 -12.21 18.31
C ARG A 214 56.69 -12.50 19.81
N ILE A 215 57.33 -13.44 20.52
CA ILE A 215 58.71 -13.99 20.55
C ILE A 215 58.68 -15.30 21.36
N GLY A 216 59.53 -16.27 21.00
CA GLY A 216 60.23 -17.29 21.84
C GLY A 216 59.45 -18.04 22.94
N GLY A 217 59.40 -19.37 22.95
CA GLY A 217 60.55 -20.28 22.96
C GLY A 217 60.61 -21.01 24.31
N LEU A 218 60.98 -22.30 24.24
CA LEU A 218 61.32 -23.24 25.33
C LEU A 218 60.18 -24.12 25.91
N GLU A 219 60.16 -25.36 25.42
CA GLU A 219 59.91 -26.59 26.21
C GLU A 219 60.86 -26.68 27.44
N PRO A 220 60.73 -27.63 28.41
CA PRO A 220 59.95 -28.88 28.40
C PRO A 220 59.24 -29.27 29.71
N GLY A 221 58.46 -30.36 29.64
CA GLY A 221 58.62 -31.43 30.63
C GLY A 221 57.44 -31.74 31.55
N GLY A 222 57.04 -33.01 31.51
CA GLY A 222 56.89 -33.78 32.74
C GLY A 222 55.48 -34.16 33.17
N TYR A 223 55.11 -35.41 32.86
CA TYR A 223 54.57 -36.41 33.79
C TYR A 223 53.82 -35.92 35.06
N ASN A 224 52.55 -36.30 35.22
CA ASN A 224 52.20 -37.54 35.93
C ASN A 224 50.68 -37.72 36.13
N ALA A 225 50.32 -39.01 36.10
CA ALA A 225 49.19 -39.72 36.72
C ALA A 225 47.75 -39.37 36.29
#